data_AF-A0A7G8J7T9-F1
#
_entry.id   AF-A0A7G8J7T9-F1
#
_cell.length_a   1.000
_cell.length_b   1.000
_cell.length_c   1.000
_cell.angle_alpha   90.00
_cell.angle_beta   90.00
_cell.angle_gamma   90.00
#
_symmetry.space_group_name_H-M   'P 1'
#
loop_
_entity.id
_entity.type
_entity.pdbx_description
1 polymer ?
#
loop_
_entity_poly.entity_id
_entity_poly.type
_entity_poly.pdbx_seq_one_letter_code
_entity_poly.pdbx_strand_id
1 'polypeptide(L)'
;MSPLQQGFVNTSAFRQLTIRCLSLSLLISASAGFAQSSLLESVKRNPAEAKALCQSFKAMNSNGQSAMSPEAINKLASQRNLSANNAEILATYVIGMHCSDVR
;
A
#
# COMPACT_ATOMS: atom_id res chain seq x y z
N MET A 1 -36.89 60.48 26.76
CA MET A 1 -37.52 60.05 25.48
C MET A 1 -36.45 59.38 24.65
N SER A 2 -36.53 58.06 24.46
CA SER A 2 -35.77 57.31 23.44
C SER A 2 -36.66 57.16 22.21
N PRO A 3 -36.13 57.20 20.97
CA PRO A 3 -35.79 55.97 20.20
C PRO A 3 -34.46 56.13 19.41
N LEU A 4 -33.65 55.09 19.20
CA LEU A 4 -33.72 53.94 18.28
C LEU A 4 -33.54 54.22 16.77
N GLN A 5 -32.71 53.35 16.18
CA GLN A 5 -32.60 52.93 14.76
C GLN A 5 -31.70 53.76 13.83
N GLN A 6 -30.56 53.21 13.38
CA GLN A 6 -30.34 52.17 12.36
C GLN A 6 -30.45 52.70 10.92
N GLY A 7 -29.44 52.37 10.11
CA GLY A 7 -29.52 52.43 8.65
C GLY A 7 -28.28 53.03 8.00
N PHE A 8 -27.13 52.35 8.07
CA PHE A 8 -25.96 52.75 7.28
C PHE A 8 -26.17 52.31 5.83
N VAL A 9 -26.29 53.34 5.00
CA VAL A 9 -26.50 53.30 3.56
C VAL A 9 -25.34 52.60 2.84
N ASN A 10 -25.73 51.79 1.86
CA ASN A 10 -24.89 51.09 0.91
C ASN A 10 -24.18 52.07 -0.06
N THR A 11 -23.14 51.57 -0.73
CA THR A 11 -22.45 52.06 -1.96
C THR A 11 -21.05 52.70 -1.84
N SER A 12 -20.29 52.49 -2.92
CA SER A 12 -18.91 52.88 -3.26
C SER A 12 -17.83 51.85 -2.82
N ALA A 13 -17.53 50.84 -3.64
CA ALA A 13 -16.78 50.90 -4.90
C ALA A 13 -15.36 51.48 -4.75
N PHE A 14 -14.42 50.53 -4.79
CA PHE A 14 -13.07 50.64 -5.34
C PHE A 14 -11.94 51.25 -4.50
N ARG A 15 -10.87 50.44 -4.47
CA ARG A 15 -9.44 50.83 -4.49
C ARG A 15 -8.79 51.19 -3.15
N GLN A 16 -8.01 50.26 -2.62
CA GLN A 16 -6.53 50.28 -2.59
C GLN A 16 -6.05 49.16 -1.64
N LEU A 17 -5.53 48.05 -2.16
CA LEU A 17 -4.10 47.81 -2.39
C LEU A 17 -3.32 47.99 -1.06
N THR A 18 -3.11 46.93 -0.28
CA THR A 18 -1.90 46.12 -0.41
C THR A 18 -2.12 44.77 0.26
N ILE A 19 -2.34 43.75 -0.57
CA ILE A 19 -2.41 42.35 -0.14
C ILE A 19 -1.01 41.98 0.37
N ARG A 20 -0.89 41.67 1.66
CA ARG A 20 0.28 40.99 2.20
C ARG A 20 0.33 39.58 1.63
N CYS A 21 0.89 39.43 0.43
CA CYS A 21 1.23 38.12 -0.12
C CYS A 21 2.47 37.59 0.60
N LEU A 22 2.29 37.12 1.84
CA LEU A 22 3.20 36.13 2.42
C LEU A 22 2.71 34.75 1.98
N SER A 23 2.78 34.47 0.68
CA SER A 23 2.42 33.15 0.14
C SER A 23 3.63 32.23 0.23
N LEU A 24 3.80 31.62 1.41
CA LEU A 24 4.62 30.44 1.61
C LEU A 24 3.91 29.27 0.93
N SER A 25 4.15 29.10 -0.38
CA SER A 25 3.61 27.93 -1.10
C SER A 25 4.41 26.70 -0.70
N LEU A 26 3.82 25.95 0.24
CA LEU A 26 4.24 24.63 0.67
C LEU A 26 4.29 23.69 -0.55
N LEU A 27 5.49 23.28 -0.97
CA LEU A 27 5.68 22.18 -1.91
C LEU A 27 5.35 20.88 -1.19
N ILE A 28 4.07 20.50 -1.20
CA ILE A 28 3.66 19.14 -0.81
C ILE A 28 4.05 18.22 -1.96
N SER A 29 5.27 17.72 -1.95
CA SER A 29 5.63 16.52 -2.73
C SER A 29 4.94 15.32 -2.09
N ALA A 30 3.70 15.06 -2.48
CA ALA A 30 3.01 13.82 -2.15
C ALA A 30 3.57 12.68 -3.03
N SER A 31 4.69 12.10 -2.62
CA SER A 31 5.16 10.80 -3.13
C SER A 31 4.86 9.68 -2.13
N ALA A 32 3.64 9.66 -1.58
CA ALA A 32 3.16 8.56 -0.74
C ALA A 32 2.04 7.82 -1.50
N GLY A 33 2.41 6.92 -2.43
CA GLY A 33 1.40 6.17 -3.18
C GLY A 33 1.85 4.99 -4.06
N PHE A 34 3.16 4.77 -4.26
CA PHE A 34 3.64 3.73 -5.21
C PHE A 34 4.51 2.63 -4.57
N ALA A 35 4.47 2.46 -3.25
CA ALA A 35 5.30 1.48 -2.55
C ALA A 35 4.55 0.23 -2.06
N GLN A 36 3.26 0.05 -2.39
CA GLN A 36 2.60 -1.25 -2.21
C GLN A 36 2.97 -2.20 -3.37
N SER A 37 4.15 -2.81 -3.19
CA SER A 37 4.48 -4.22 -3.45
C SER A 37 4.43 -4.73 -4.90
N SER A 38 5.48 -4.43 -5.68
CA SER A 38 5.84 -5.25 -6.87
C SER A 38 6.08 -6.73 -6.51
N LEU A 39 6.40 -7.02 -5.24
CA LEU A 39 6.63 -8.37 -4.72
C LEU A 39 5.45 -9.32 -4.97
N LEU A 40 4.22 -8.85 -4.76
CA LEU A 40 3.03 -9.70 -4.84
C LEU A 40 2.26 -9.55 -6.15
N GLU A 41 2.60 -8.56 -7.00
CA GLU A 41 1.84 -8.28 -8.23
C GLU A 41 1.77 -9.49 -9.17
N SER A 42 2.85 -10.28 -9.29
CA SER A 42 2.88 -11.45 -10.17
C SER A 42 1.82 -12.47 -9.76
N VAL A 43 1.83 -12.90 -8.50
CA VAL A 43 0.88 -13.91 -8.00
C VAL A 43 -0.55 -13.38 -7.88
N LYS A 44 -0.72 -12.06 -7.67
CA LYS A 44 -2.04 -11.40 -7.68
C LYS A 44 -2.67 -11.40 -9.07
N ARG A 45 -1.88 -11.12 -10.11
CA ARG A 45 -2.35 -11.02 -11.50
C ARG A 45 -2.36 -12.38 -12.20
N ASN A 46 -1.63 -13.37 -11.68
CA ASN A 46 -1.51 -14.71 -12.24
C ASN A 46 -1.91 -15.78 -11.21
N PRO A 47 -3.21 -16.14 -11.13
CA PRO A 47 -3.67 -17.18 -10.20
C PRO A 47 -3.12 -18.57 -10.52
N ALA A 48 -2.65 -18.83 -11.75
CA ALA A 48 -2.01 -20.10 -12.09
C ALA A 48 -0.64 -20.22 -11.42
N GLU A 49 0.13 -19.13 -11.38
CA GLU A 49 1.40 -19.08 -10.65
C GLU A 49 1.21 -19.29 -9.15
N ALA A 50 0.22 -18.62 -8.55
CA ALA A 50 -0.09 -18.81 -7.13
C ALA A 50 -0.50 -20.25 -6.81
N LYS A 51 -1.29 -20.90 -7.69
CA LYS A 51 -1.63 -22.33 -7.57
C LYS A 51 -0.42 -23.25 -7.73
N ALA A 52 0.51 -22.95 -8.63
CA ALA A 52 1.73 -23.74 -8.81
C ALA A 52 2.65 -23.67 -7.58
N LEU A 53 2.80 -22.47 -7.00
CA LEU A 53 3.49 -22.31 -5.72
C LEU A 53 2.78 -23.10 -4.62
N CYS A 54 1.45 -23.03 -4.57
CA CYS A 54 0.66 -23.80 -3.62
C CYS A 54 0.87 -25.32 -3.72
N GLN A 55 0.92 -25.86 -4.94
CA GLN A 55 1.20 -27.27 -5.16
C GLN A 55 2.61 -27.65 -4.66
N SER A 56 3.59 -26.78 -4.87
CA SER A 56 4.95 -26.98 -4.34
C SER A 56 4.95 -27.01 -2.81
N PHE A 57 4.19 -26.14 -2.16
CA PHE A 57 4.05 -26.11 -0.71
C PHE A 57 3.35 -27.36 -0.17
N LYS A 58 2.27 -27.82 -0.81
CA LYS A 58 1.59 -29.07 -0.47
C LYS A 58 2.51 -30.29 -0.59
N ALA A 59 3.35 -30.33 -1.61
CA ALA A 59 4.33 -31.41 -1.79
C ALA A 59 5.35 -31.44 -0.64
N MET A 60 5.86 -30.26 -0.21
CA MET A 60 6.73 -30.18 0.96
C MET A 60 6.01 -30.67 2.22
N ASN A 61 4.79 -30.21 2.46
CA ASN A 61 3.99 -30.61 3.63
C ASN A 61 3.71 -32.13 3.66
N SER A 62 3.42 -32.72 2.51
CA SER A 62 3.22 -34.17 2.38
C SER A 62 4.48 -34.97 2.72
N ASN A 63 5.66 -34.36 2.58
CA ASN A 63 6.95 -34.93 2.97
C ASN A 63 7.37 -34.56 4.40
N GLY A 64 6.47 -33.99 5.21
CA GLY A 64 6.74 -33.57 6.59
C GLY A 64 7.56 -32.28 6.73
N GLN A 65 7.71 -31.50 5.64
CA GLN A 65 8.44 -30.24 5.64
C GLN A 65 7.46 -29.05 5.66
N SER A 66 7.71 -28.07 6.52
CA SER A 66 6.93 -26.82 6.49
C SER A 66 7.36 -25.97 5.30
N ALA A 67 6.38 -25.38 4.60
CA ALA A 67 6.64 -24.38 3.56
C ALA A 67 7.22 -23.08 4.14
N MET A 68 7.20 -22.93 5.46
CA MET A 68 7.71 -21.79 6.21
C MET A 68 9.04 -22.10 6.92
N SER A 69 9.66 -23.26 6.67
CA SER A 69 10.99 -23.54 7.23
C SER A 69 12.06 -22.61 6.63
N PRO A 70 13.14 -22.31 7.36
CA PRO A 70 14.25 -21.50 6.84
C PRO A 70 14.79 -22.04 5.50
N GLU A 71 14.90 -23.36 5.37
CA GLU A 71 15.37 -24.00 4.14
C GLU A 71 14.40 -23.79 2.98
N ALA A 72 13.08 -23.93 3.21
CA ALA A 72 12.07 -23.71 2.19
C ALA A 72 12.03 -22.24 1.75
N ILE A 73 12.13 -21.30 2.70
CA ILE A 73 12.17 -19.86 2.42
C ILE A 73 13.42 -19.47 1.66
N ASN A 74 14.59 -19.96 2.05
CA ASN A 74 15.83 -19.69 1.31
C ASN A 74 15.76 -20.26 -0.11
N LYS A 75 15.20 -21.46 -0.30
CA LYS A 75 14.98 -22.05 -1.63
C LYS A 75 14.05 -21.19 -2.48
N LEU A 76 12.90 -20.78 -1.93
CA LEU A 76 11.96 -19.90 -2.62
C LEU A 76 12.59 -18.55 -2.97
N ALA A 77 13.37 -17.99 -2.04
CA ALA A 77 14.11 -16.75 -2.22
C ALA A 77 15.08 -16.85 -3.41
N SER A 78 15.90 -17.92 -3.46
CA SER A 78 16.80 -18.16 -4.59
C SER A 78 16.06 -18.36 -5.91
N GLN A 79 14.99 -19.16 -5.92
CA GLN A 79 14.20 -19.44 -7.13
C GLN A 79 13.54 -18.19 -7.73
N ARG A 80 13.23 -17.20 -6.89
CA ARG A 80 12.48 -16.01 -7.26
C ARG A 80 13.33 -14.75 -7.28
N ASN A 81 14.63 -14.87 -7.01
CA ASN A 81 15.55 -13.75 -6.85
C ASN A 81 15.02 -12.71 -5.84
N LEU A 82 14.59 -13.20 -4.68
CA LEU A 82 14.06 -12.42 -3.56
C LEU A 82 15.00 -12.50 -2.36
N SER A 83 14.91 -11.54 -1.44
CA SER A 83 15.41 -11.72 -0.08
C SER A 83 14.57 -12.74 0.68
N ALA A 84 15.14 -13.41 1.69
CA ALA A 84 14.43 -14.36 2.54
C ALA A 84 13.12 -13.77 3.11
N ASN A 85 13.18 -12.55 3.66
CA ASN A 85 12.00 -11.84 4.18
C ASN A 85 10.89 -11.66 3.12
N ASN A 86 11.27 -11.32 1.88
CA ASN A 86 10.30 -11.15 0.80
C ASN A 86 9.72 -12.49 0.33
N ALA A 87 10.53 -13.56 0.34
CA ALA A 87 10.05 -14.91 0.05
C ALA A 87 9.08 -15.41 1.13
N GLU A 88 9.33 -15.10 2.41
CA GLU A 88 8.43 -15.42 3.52
C GLU A 88 7.08 -14.71 3.40
N ILE A 89 7.10 -13.42 3.06
CA ILE A 89 5.88 -12.64 2.78
C ILE A 89 5.10 -13.26 1.60
N LEU A 90 5.79 -13.61 0.51
CA LEU A 90 5.19 -14.26 -0.66
C LEU A 90 4.55 -15.60 -0.30
N ALA A 91 5.27 -16.45 0.45
CA ALA A 91 4.78 -17.74 0.90
C ALA A 91 3.52 -17.59 1.77
N THR A 92 3.57 -16.72 2.77
CA THR A 92 2.42 -16.42 3.65
C THR A 92 1.20 -15.98 2.84
N TYR A 93 1.39 -15.08 1.88
CA TYR A 93 0.32 -14.58 1.04
C TYR A 93 -0.32 -15.69 0.19
N VAL A 94 0.49 -16.49 -0.51
CA VAL A 94 -0.01 -17.59 -1.35
C VAL A 94 -0.70 -18.65 -0.50
N ILE A 95 -0.15 -19.00 0.66
CA ILE A 95 -0.76 -19.97 1.58
C ILE A 95 -2.14 -19.49 2.02
N GLY A 96 -2.24 -18.24 2.49
CA GLY A 96 -3.48 -17.66 2.97
C GLY A 96 -4.58 -17.55 1.90
N MET A 97 -4.21 -17.36 0.63
CA MET A 97 -5.20 -17.23 -0.45
C MET A 97 -5.53 -18.54 -1.17
N HIS A 98 -4.61 -19.50 -1.24
CA HIS A 98 -4.74 -20.65 -2.13
C HIS A 98 -4.47 -22.01 -1.49
N CYS A 99 -3.96 -22.07 -0.25
CA CYS A 99 -3.49 -23.31 0.38
C CYS A 99 -4.04 -23.52 1.79
N SER A 100 -5.35 -23.66 1.94
CA SER A 100 -6.01 -23.85 3.25
C SER A 100 -5.51 -25.07 4.06
N ASP A 101 -4.83 -26.02 3.42
CA ASP A 101 -4.35 -27.27 3.99
C ASP A 101 -2.83 -27.29 4.27
N VAL A 102 -2.09 -26.26 3.84
CA VAL A 102 -0.63 -26.16 4.09
C VAL A 102 -0.37 -25.53 5.46
N ARG A 103 0.55 -26.13 6.23
CA ARG A 103 0.99 -25.66 7.57
C ARG A 103 2.50 -25.50 7.70
#